data_AF-A0A0Q6TMW1-F1
#
_entry.id   AF-A0A0Q6TMW1-F1
#
_cell.length_a   1.000
_cell.length_b   1.000
_cell.length_c   1.000
_cell.angle_alpha   90.00
_cell.angle_beta   90.00
_cell.angle_gamma   90.00
#
_symmetry.space_group_name_H-M   'P 1'
#
loop_
_entity.id
_entity.type
_entity.pdbx_description
1 polymer ?
#
loop_
_entity_poly.entity_id
_entity_poly.type
_entity_poly.pdbx_seq_one_letter_code
_entity_poly.pdbx_strand_id
1 'polypeptide(L)'
;MEEFYIWRRAIGGSLLVVVIALTAWYRPSWVSSYTTRWRSDSAAALNVLGFLFLFLLLAAVLHRLFSAFKPAPPGGTSTWCAMGLTVCTILAPQLSRPIRNLLLLRIANVPAEAHRQAQRLVDANFRSPPERAERALVMLLRSGIDPQSDPLPITQPAYRLLMRATELFLQIREWEENSRYGAFLLEARNEFDELRQCFHRLTLRSARALKSIERVGELRLQFSEASPSAAQDEETDKLLRAMVHDSLAGLCEDANAFLLDASLLCARAAFTVHRSAGRRDEALQCMGFELTPEPTPRVYGGLLQGVLVLFFGLGVYFWLAPRLPSNVLSQPQLFIVILTTQVGALASAIMPKLHFGFANAGLTRRTPVTFVVAAGLASVVAMLLINLVAGSLTNGWEGVVARLKEARFFTLSPFTTAAMLAWLIQDHRWRRLSPLRRRLCDALAMGCAWMAVSALLQALIFTGVIQRGTPDLIDVLFNVLFSLGFGAIIGAVVPHLARGEQPVVPPETMAAPTSARLRPVLQG
;
A
#
# COMPACT_ATOMS: atom_id res chain seq x y z
N MET A 1 37.63 -7.04 27.08
CA MET A 1 38.01 -6.48 25.75
C MET A 1 37.43 -7.27 24.58
N GLU A 2 37.41 -8.61 24.60
CA GLU A 2 36.84 -9.41 23.48
C GLU A 2 35.36 -9.12 23.18
N GLU A 3 34.53 -8.93 24.19
CA GLU A 3 33.09 -8.62 24.02
C GLU A 3 32.85 -7.31 23.26
N PHE A 4 33.70 -6.29 23.48
CA PHE A 4 33.63 -5.01 22.77
C PHE A 4 33.95 -5.17 21.28
N TYR A 5 34.84 -6.09 20.91
CA TYR A 5 35.14 -6.40 19.51
C TYR A 5 34.03 -7.21 18.82
N ILE A 6 33.36 -8.10 19.55
CA ILE A 6 32.19 -8.83 19.05
C ILE A 6 31.05 -7.83 18.75
N TRP A 7 30.85 -6.84 19.62
CA TRP A 7 29.86 -5.77 19.47
C TRP A 7 30.03 -4.95 18.21
N ARG A 8 31.23 -4.41 18.03
CA ARG A 8 31.57 -3.55 16.89
C ARG A 8 31.37 -4.28 15.56
N ARG A 9 31.60 -5.61 15.53
CA ARG A 9 31.41 -6.46 14.35
C ARG A 9 29.95 -6.78 14.08
N ALA A 10 29.15 -7.05 15.11
CA ALA A 10 27.71 -7.30 14.94
C ALA A 10 26.97 -6.04 14.47
N ILE A 11 27.29 -4.88 15.04
CA ILE A 11 26.73 -3.58 14.62
C ILE A 11 27.21 -3.23 13.22
N GLY A 12 28.51 -3.36 12.93
CA GLY A 12 29.08 -3.09 11.61
C GLY A 12 28.50 -4.01 10.52
N GLY A 13 28.35 -5.30 10.81
CA GLY A 13 27.75 -6.26 9.90
C GLY A 13 26.26 -6.00 9.66
N SER A 14 25.50 -5.65 10.70
CA SER A 14 24.08 -5.27 10.57
C SER A 14 23.92 -4.01 9.73
N LEU A 15 24.75 -2.99 9.96
CA LEU A 15 24.74 -1.76 9.17
C LEU A 15 25.05 -2.04 7.69
N LEU A 16 26.05 -2.88 7.41
CA LEU A 16 26.40 -3.27 6.06
C LEU A 16 25.25 -4.02 5.37
N VAL A 17 24.61 -4.97 6.07
CA VAL A 17 23.42 -5.68 5.56
C VAL A 17 22.28 -4.72 5.25
N VAL A 18 22.01 -3.74 6.11
CA VAL A 18 20.98 -2.71 5.88
C VAL A 18 21.31 -1.89 4.63
N VAL A 19 22.52 -1.38 4.52
CA VAL A 19 22.95 -0.55 3.37
C VAL A 19 22.87 -1.35 2.07
N ILE A 20 23.36 -2.59 2.05
CA ILE A 20 23.33 -3.44 0.86
C ILE A 20 21.89 -3.86 0.51
N ALA A 21 21.05 -4.19 1.49
CA ALA A 21 19.66 -4.56 1.26
C ALA A 21 18.82 -3.38 0.73
N LEU A 22 19.03 -2.16 1.28
CA LEU A 22 18.37 -0.95 0.80
C LEU A 22 18.84 -0.58 -0.61
N THR A 23 20.15 -0.59 -0.86
CA THR A 23 20.68 -0.31 -2.20
C THR A 23 20.21 -1.33 -3.22
N ALA A 24 20.16 -2.62 -2.87
CA ALA A 24 19.60 -3.66 -3.73
C ALA A 24 18.09 -3.48 -3.98
N TRP A 25 17.32 -3.01 -2.99
CA TRP A 25 15.89 -2.74 -3.12
C TRP A 25 15.59 -1.56 -4.04
N TYR A 26 16.33 -0.45 -3.92
CA TYR A 26 16.15 0.72 -4.79
C TYR A 26 16.85 0.58 -6.15
N ARG A 27 17.55 -0.54 -6.41
CA ARG A 27 18.20 -0.88 -7.69
C ARG A 27 17.34 -1.74 -8.64
N PRO A 28 16.01 -1.64 -8.59
CA PRO A 28 15.24 -1.49 -9.83
C PRO A 28 14.39 -0.22 -9.72
N SER A 29 14.72 0.77 -10.55
CA SER A 29 14.08 2.09 -10.54
C SER A 29 12.55 1.99 -10.74
N TRP A 30 12.09 1.00 -11.51
CA TRP A 30 10.71 0.98 -12.00
C TRP A 30 9.69 0.77 -10.90
N VAL A 31 10.04 0.02 -9.84
CA VAL A 31 9.12 -0.34 -8.75
C VAL A 31 8.55 0.92 -8.07
N SER A 32 9.33 1.99 -7.93
CA SER A 32 8.81 3.22 -7.30
C SER A 32 7.80 3.98 -8.15
N SER A 33 7.80 3.78 -9.47
CA SER A 33 6.81 4.40 -10.37
C SER A 33 5.46 3.67 -10.35
N TYR A 34 5.41 2.39 -9.97
CA TYR A 34 4.19 1.57 -10.01
C TYR A 34 3.41 1.52 -8.70
N THR A 35 3.89 2.17 -7.64
CA THR A 35 3.22 2.17 -6.33
C THR A 35 3.47 3.46 -5.56
N THR A 36 2.71 3.65 -4.48
CA THR A 36 2.93 4.75 -3.55
C THR A 36 4.29 4.62 -2.86
N ARG A 37 4.96 5.76 -2.63
CA ARG A 37 6.26 5.79 -1.96
C ARG A 37 6.27 5.05 -0.63
N TRP A 38 5.22 5.23 0.18
CA TRP A 38 5.08 4.54 1.47
C TRP A 38 5.01 3.02 1.36
N ARG A 39 4.27 2.47 0.37
CA ARG A 39 4.23 1.01 0.16
C ARG A 39 5.57 0.47 -0.32
N SER A 40 6.26 1.22 -1.18
CA SER A 40 7.62 0.88 -1.59
C SER A 40 8.58 0.89 -0.40
N ASP A 41 8.54 1.93 0.44
CA ASP A 41 9.39 2.06 1.63
C ASP A 41 9.04 1.00 2.70
N SER A 42 7.77 0.62 2.83
CA SER A 42 7.32 -0.46 3.73
C SER A 42 7.83 -1.83 3.27
N ALA A 43 7.77 -2.10 1.97
CA ALA A 43 8.33 -3.31 1.39
C ALA A 43 9.87 -3.33 1.49
N ALA A 44 10.53 -2.16 1.34
CA ALA A 44 11.96 -1.99 1.59
C ALA A 44 12.31 -2.31 3.04
N ALA A 45 11.55 -1.77 4.00
CA ALA A 45 11.75 -2.02 5.42
C ALA A 45 11.57 -3.50 5.75
N LEU A 46 10.53 -4.15 5.21
CA LEU A 46 10.31 -5.58 5.40
C LEU A 46 11.43 -6.43 4.80
N ASN A 47 11.96 -6.03 3.63
CA ASN A 47 13.13 -6.65 3.01
C ASN A 47 14.36 -6.57 3.92
N VAL A 48 14.64 -5.38 4.46
CA VAL A 48 15.76 -5.15 5.40
C VAL A 48 15.59 -5.99 6.66
N LEU A 49 14.38 -6.00 7.25
CA LEU A 49 14.09 -6.79 8.45
C LEU A 49 14.27 -8.30 8.19
N GLY A 50 13.83 -8.79 7.02
CA GLY A 50 14.02 -10.18 6.61
C GLY A 50 15.50 -10.56 6.50
N PHE A 51 16.33 -9.71 5.90
CA PHE A 51 17.77 -9.96 5.79
C PHE A 51 18.52 -9.80 7.12
N LEU A 52 18.11 -8.86 7.96
CA LEU A 52 18.64 -8.75 9.33
C LEU A 52 18.31 -10.02 10.13
N PHE A 53 17.08 -10.51 10.04
CA PHE A 53 16.69 -11.77 10.67
C PHE A 53 17.51 -12.95 10.15
N LEU A 54 17.70 -13.05 8.83
CA LEU A 54 18.54 -14.08 8.21
C LEU A 54 19.99 -14.02 8.71
N PHE A 55 20.57 -12.82 8.74
CA PHE A 55 21.93 -12.60 9.26
C PHE A 55 22.07 -13.09 10.70
N LEU A 56 21.13 -12.71 11.56
CA LEU A 56 21.15 -13.09 12.97
C LEU A 56 20.95 -14.59 13.15
N LEU A 57 20.05 -15.21 12.36
CA LEU A 57 19.84 -16.64 12.36
C LEU A 57 21.12 -17.39 11.95
N LEU A 58 21.75 -16.97 10.85
CA LEU A 58 23.01 -17.56 10.38
C LEU A 58 24.13 -17.37 11.39
N ALA A 59 24.23 -16.19 12.02
CA ALA A 59 25.22 -15.93 13.05
C ALA A 59 25.02 -16.86 14.26
N ALA A 60 23.78 -17.09 14.70
CA ALA A 60 23.46 -17.98 15.80
C ALA A 60 23.77 -19.46 15.47
N VAL A 61 23.37 -19.92 14.28
CA VAL A 61 23.62 -21.30 13.82
C VAL A 61 25.12 -21.55 13.65
N LEU A 62 25.84 -20.66 12.98
CA LEU A 62 27.28 -20.78 12.76
C LEU A 62 28.06 -20.67 14.07
N HIS A 63 27.64 -19.81 15.00
CA HIS A 63 28.29 -19.74 16.31
C HIS A 63 28.17 -21.07 17.07
N ARG A 64 26.99 -21.69 17.06
CA ARG A 64 26.76 -23.00 17.69
C ARG A 64 27.50 -24.14 16.98
N LEU A 65 27.63 -24.06 15.67
CA LEU A 65 28.37 -25.06 14.88
C LEU A 65 29.87 -24.93 15.11
N PHE A 66 30.41 -23.71 15.11
CA PHE A 66 31.83 -23.42 15.31
C PHE A 66 32.30 -23.63 16.75
N SER A 67 31.42 -23.46 17.73
CA SER A 67 31.74 -23.80 19.13
C SER A 67 31.87 -25.31 19.38
N ALA A 68 31.42 -26.16 18.45
CA ALA A 68 31.58 -27.61 18.53
C ALA A 68 32.94 -28.12 18.00
N PHE A 69 33.71 -27.28 17.28
CA PHE A 69 35.02 -27.67 16.75
C PHE A 69 36.14 -27.46 17.77
N LYS A 70 37.15 -28.35 17.77
CA LYS A 70 38.40 -28.21 18.52
C LYS A 70 39.61 -28.38 17.58
N PRO A 71 40.50 -27.38 17.49
CA PRO A 71 40.46 -26.09 18.17
C PRO A 71 39.32 -25.18 17.66
N ALA A 72 38.79 -24.35 18.55
CA ALA A 72 37.74 -23.40 18.19
C ALA A 72 38.32 -22.33 17.24
N PRO A 73 37.58 -21.95 16.18
CA PRO A 73 38.03 -20.90 15.27
C PRO A 73 38.13 -19.55 15.97
N PRO A 74 38.94 -18.62 15.43
CA PRO A 74 39.16 -17.31 16.05
C PRO A 74 37.84 -16.55 16.28
N GLY A 75 37.78 -15.83 17.40
CA GLY A 75 36.59 -15.11 17.84
C GLY A 75 36.03 -14.20 16.75
N GLY A 76 34.74 -14.35 16.43
CA GLY A 76 33.99 -13.57 15.44
C GLY A 76 34.01 -14.10 14.01
N THR A 77 34.65 -15.23 13.73
CA THR A 77 34.58 -15.90 12.41
C THR A 77 33.13 -16.24 12.02
N SER A 78 32.30 -16.68 12.97
CA SER A 78 30.87 -16.94 12.74
C SER A 78 30.10 -15.72 12.25
N THR A 79 30.38 -14.53 12.81
CA THR A 79 29.74 -13.27 12.43
C THR A 79 30.14 -12.83 11.03
N TRP A 80 31.42 -12.95 10.67
CA TRP A 80 31.91 -12.63 9.32
C TRP A 80 31.38 -13.61 8.27
N CYS A 81 31.35 -14.91 8.57
CA CYS A 81 30.75 -15.92 7.69
C CYS A 81 29.25 -15.68 7.51
N ALA A 82 28.51 -15.38 8.59
CA ALA A 82 27.09 -15.06 8.52
C ALA A 82 26.82 -13.80 7.69
N MET A 83 27.64 -12.75 7.87
CA MET A 83 27.57 -11.53 7.08
C MET A 83 27.84 -11.81 5.61
N GLY A 84 28.93 -12.52 5.30
CA GLY A 84 29.29 -12.92 3.93
C GLY A 84 28.17 -13.70 3.25
N LEU A 85 27.64 -14.73 3.92
CA LEU A 85 26.51 -15.52 3.41
C LEU A 85 25.26 -14.66 3.18
N THR A 86 24.94 -13.75 4.11
CA THR A 86 23.78 -12.86 3.98
C THR A 86 23.94 -11.91 2.79
N VAL A 87 25.11 -11.29 2.66
CA VAL A 87 25.43 -10.41 1.53
C VAL A 87 25.40 -11.18 0.21
N CYS A 88 25.94 -12.41 0.17
CA CYS A 88 25.83 -13.28 -0.98
C CYS A 88 24.38 -13.60 -1.34
N THR A 89 23.50 -13.87 -0.37
CA THR A 89 22.06 -14.05 -0.64
C THR A 89 21.37 -12.79 -1.15
N ILE A 90 21.77 -11.59 -0.69
CA ILE A 90 21.22 -10.32 -1.18
C ILE A 90 21.63 -10.11 -2.64
N LEU A 91 22.93 -10.30 -2.93
CA LEU A 91 23.53 -10.04 -4.23
C LEU A 91 23.21 -11.13 -5.26
N ALA A 92 22.93 -12.37 -4.85
CA ALA A 92 22.55 -13.47 -5.71
C ALA A 92 21.08 -13.32 -6.17
N PRO A 93 20.81 -12.91 -7.42
CA PRO A 93 19.46 -12.60 -7.86
C PRO A 93 18.57 -13.85 -7.86
N GLN A 94 19.14 -15.03 -8.05
CA GLN A 94 18.40 -16.29 -8.06
C GLN A 94 17.77 -16.61 -6.69
N LEU A 95 18.40 -16.19 -5.59
CA LEU A 95 17.93 -16.44 -4.23
C LEU A 95 16.99 -15.33 -3.74
N SER A 96 17.24 -14.07 -4.13
CA SER A 96 16.45 -12.93 -3.68
C SER A 96 15.20 -12.65 -4.53
N ARG A 97 15.23 -12.95 -5.85
CA ARG A 97 14.09 -12.73 -6.77
C ARG A 97 12.79 -13.44 -6.37
N PRO A 98 12.76 -14.72 -5.96
CA PRO A 98 11.50 -15.37 -5.63
C PRO A 98 10.82 -14.70 -4.43
N ILE A 99 11.58 -14.36 -3.38
CA ILE A 99 11.07 -13.66 -2.19
C ILE A 99 10.61 -12.24 -2.58
N ARG A 100 11.44 -11.53 -3.37
CA ARG A 100 11.11 -10.19 -3.86
C ARG A 100 9.82 -10.17 -4.67
N ASN A 101 9.68 -11.06 -5.63
CA ASN A 101 8.57 -11.07 -6.57
C ASN A 101 7.29 -11.65 -5.95
N LEU A 102 7.40 -12.71 -5.14
CA LEU A 102 6.24 -13.40 -4.55
C LEU A 102 5.64 -12.63 -3.36
N LEU A 103 6.49 -12.09 -2.47
CA LEU A 103 6.05 -11.47 -1.23
C LEU A 103 6.12 -9.94 -1.30
N LEU A 104 7.29 -9.40 -1.65
CA LEU A 104 7.54 -7.97 -1.46
C LEU A 104 6.85 -7.09 -2.53
N LEU A 105 6.81 -7.52 -3.80
CA LEU A 105 6.06 -6.80 -4.85
C LEU A 105 4.54 -6.89 -4.64
N ARG A 106 4.03 -8.01 -4.11
CA ARG A 106 2.61 -8.13 -3.73
C ARG A 106 2.25 -7.21 -2.57
N ILE A 107 3.13 -7.11 -1.55
CA ILE A 107 2.97 -6.15 -0.45
C ILE A 107 3.15 -4.71 -0.94
N ALA A 108 3.94 -4.47 -1.98
CA ALA A 108 4.01 -3.16 -2.60
C ALA A 108 2.79 -2.86 -3.52
N ASN A 109 1.91 -3.84 -3.77
CA ASN A 109 0.83 -3.80 -4.76
C ASN A 109 1.31 -3.41 -6.18
N VAL A 110 2.50 -3.87 -6.57
CA VAL A 110 3.12 -3.60 -7.87
C VAL A 110 2.79 -4.75 -8.83
N PRO A 111 2.34 -4.49 -10.08
CA PRO A 111 2.11 -3.17 -10.70
C PRO A 111 0.67 -2.64 -10.56
N ALA A 112 -0.19 -3.32 -9.78
CA ALA A 112 -1.62 -3.11 -9.76
C ALA A 112 -2.05 -1.68 -9.34
N GLU A 113 -1.27 -1.00 -8.47
CA GLU A 113 -1.66 0.33 -8.00
C GLU A 113 -1.63 1.39 -9.11
N ALA A 114 -0.58 1.43 -9.94
CA ALA A 114 -0.53 2.35 -11.07
C ALA A 114 -1.58 2.03 -12.13
N HIS A 115 -1.87 0.75 -12.37
CA HIS A 115 -2.95 0.35 -13.29
C HIS A 115 -4.33 0.75 -12.76
N ARG A 116 -4.57 0.59 -11.45
CA ARG A 116 -5.81 1.03 -10.81
C ARG A 116 -5.99 2.55 -10.91
N GLN A 117 -4.91 3.31 -10.69
CA GLN A 117 -4.95 4.76 -10.85
C GLN A 117 -5.14 5.15 -12.32
N ALA A 118 -4.51 4.45 -13.26
CA ALA A 118 -4.70 4.66 -14.69
C ALA A 118 -6.17 4.45 -15.10
N GLN A 119 -6.79 3.36 -14.65
CA GLN A 119 -8.22 3.10 -14.88
C GLN A 119 -9.10 4.23 -14.33
N ARG A 120 -8.82 4.69 -13.09
CA ARG A 120 -9.51 5.85 -12.51
C ARG A 120 -9.36 7.12 -13.34
N LEU A 121 -8.19 7.33 -13.96
CA LEU A 121 -7.92 8.50 -14.79
C LEU A 121 -8.61 8.41 -16.15
N VAL A 122 -8.72 7.23 -16.74
CA VAL A 122 -9.49 6.98 -17.97
C VAL A 122 -10.98 7.30 -17.73
N ASP A 123 -11.53 6.83 -16.61
CA ASP A 123 -12.93 7.05 -16.24
C ASP A 123 -13.22 8.48 -15.76
N ALA A 124 -12.20 9.20 -15.26
CA ALA A 124 -12.34 10.58 -14.82
C ALA A 124 -12.61 11.51 -16.02
N ASN A 125 -13.31 12.62 -15.78
CA ASN A 125 -13.38 13.68 -16.79
C ASN A 125 -12.02 14.33 -16.94
N PHE A 126 -11.67 14.70 -18.17
CA PHE A 126 -10.47 15.46 -18.47
C PHE A 126 -10.86 16.82 -19.03
N ARG A 127 -10.43 17.89 -18.37
CA ARG A 127 -10.64 19.27 -18.79
C ARG A 127 -9.30 19.98 -18.90
N SER A 128 -8.91 20.28 -20.12
CA SER A 128 -7.72 21.08 -20.40
C SER A 128 -8.00 22.58 -20.29
N PRO A 129 -6.98 23.40 -19.96
CA PRO A 129 -7.03 24.83 -20.18
C PRO A 129 -7.36 25.15 -21.65
N PRO A 130 -8.09 26.25 -21.93
CA PRO A 130 -8.53 26.60 -23.28
C PRO A 130 -7.37 26.72 -24.27
N GLU A 131 -6.23 27.28 -23.84
CA GLU A 131 -5.02 27.39 -24.68
C GLU A 131 -4.50 26.02 -25.18
N ARG A 132 -4.62 24.96 -24.37
CA ARG A 132 -4.18 23.62 -24.76
C ARG A 132 -5.19 22.94 -25.68
N ALA A 133 -6.48 23.15 -25.45
CA ALA A 133 -7.54 22.68 -26.34
C ALA A 133 -7.37 23.29 -27.76
N GLU A 134 -7.03 24.57 -27.85
CA GLU A 134 -6.71 25.23 -29.12
C GLU A 134 -5.48 24.62 -29.81
N ARG A 135 -4.39 24.38 -29.07
CA ARG A 135 -3.19 23.71 -29.63
C ARG A 135 -3.50 22.29 -30.10
N ALA A 136 -4.31 21.55 -29.36
CA ALA A 136 -4.74 20.20 -29.73
C ALA A 136 -5.57 20.22 -31.02
N LEU A 137 -6.50 21.18 -31.14
CA LEU A 137 -7.29 21.40 -32.34
C LEU A 137 -6.39 21.69 -33.55
N VAL A 138 -5.45 22.64 -33.43
CA VAL A 138 -4.50 22.96 -34.52
C VAL A 138 -3.68 21.73 -34.93
N MET A 139 -3.28 20.87 -33.98
CA MET A 139 -2.53 19.66 -34.27
C MET A 139 -3.36 18.62 -35.04
N LEU A 140 -4.63 18.46 -34.69
CA LEU A 140 -5.56 17.58 -35.42
C LEU A 140 -5.88 18.12 -36.81
N LEU A 141 -6.12 19.43 -36.94
CA LEU A 141 -6.36 20.08 -38.23
C LEU A 141 -5.19 19.89 -39.19
N ARG A 142 -3.95 20.04 -38.72
CA ARG A 142 -2.74 19.74 -39.51
C ARG A 142 -2.62 18.28 -39.93
N SER A 143 -3.25 17.38 -39.18
CA SER A 143 -3.32 15.95 -39.49
C SER A 143 -4.47 15.61 -40.44
N GLY A 144 -5.26 16.61 -40.87
CA GLY A 144 -6.44 16.44 -41.74
C GLY A 144 -7.69 15.98 -40.99
N ILE A 145 -7.76 16.21 -39.68
CA ILE A 145 -8.92 15.88 -38.83
C ILE A 145 -9.53 17.21 -38.39
N ASP A 146 -10.78 17.47 -38.75
CA ASP A 146 -11.51 18.68 -38.35
C ASP A 146 -12.64 18.34 -37.36
N PRO A 147 -12.41 18.49 -36.04
CA PRO A 147 -13.42 18.23 -35.02
C PRO A 147 -14.53 19.30 -34.97
N GLN A 148 -14.35 20.44 -35.62
CA GLN A 148 -15.29 21.56 -35.63
C GLN A 148 -16.10 21.65 -36.94
N SER A 149 -15.67 20.96 -38.00
CA SER A 149 -16.53 20.66 -39.16
C SER A 149 -17.79 19.97 -38.69
N ASP A 150 -18.95 20.27 -39.29
CA ASP A 150 -20.28 19.75 -38.90
C ASP A 150 -20.27 18.21 -38.98
N PRO A 151 -19.94 17.50 -37.89
CA PRO A 151 -19.55 16.12 -38.00
C PRO A 151 -20.81 15.28 -38.00
N LEU A 152 -20.85 14.25 -38.86
CA LEU A 152 -21.91 13.25 -38.82
C LEU A 152 -22.11 12.82 -37.36
N PRO A 153 -23.35 12.82 -36.80
CA PRO A 153 -23.58 12.56 -35.38
C PRO A 153 -22.93 11.27 -34.86
N ILE A 154 -22.79 10.27 -35.73
CA ILE A 154 -22.15 8.97 -35.44
C ILE A 154 -20.63 9.07 -35.19
N THR A 155 -19.96 10.10 -35.73
CA THR A 155 -18.51 10.31 -35.61
C THR A 155 -18.12 11.15 -34.39
N GLN A 156 -19.08 11.88 -33.79
CA GLN A 156 -18.83 12.75 -32.62
C GLN A 156 -18.10 12.06 -31.46
N PRO A 157 -18.41 10.81 -31.07
CA PRO A 157 -17.69 10.13 -29.99
C PRO A 157 -16.19 9.96 -30.31
N ALA A 158 -15.86 9.60 -31.55
CA ALA A 158 -14.47 9.44 -31.98
C ALA A 158 -13.71 10.77 -31.96
N TYR A 159 -14.33 11.86 -32.44
CA TYR A 159 -13.74 13.20 -32.36
C TYR A 159 -13.46 13.65 -30.91
N ARG A 160 -14.40 13.40 -29.98
CA ARG A 160 -14.19 13.73 -28.56
C ARG A 160 -13.05 12.94 -27.94
N LEU A 161 -12.95 11.64 -28.24
CA LEU A 161 -11.84 10.80 -27.75
C LEU A 161 -10.49 11.24 -28.34
N LEU A 162 -10.44 11.58 -29.63
CA LEU A 162 -9.23 12.07 -30.30
C LEU A 162 -8.77 13.44 -29.77
N MET A 163 -9.70 14.35 -29.51
CA MET A 163 -9.41 15.63 -28.84
C MET A 163 -8.79 15.37 -27.46
N ARG A 164 -9.45 14.56 -26.63
CA ARG A 164 -8.97 14.20 -25.30
C ARG A 164 -7.57 13.56 -25.34
N ALA A 165 -7.36 12.62 -26.26
CA ALA A 165 -6.07 11.97 -26.47
C ALA A 165 -4.97 12.96 -26.86
N THR A 166 -5.28 13.89 -27.77
CA THR A 166 -4.33 14.91 -28.24
C THR A 166 -3.97 15.90 -27.14
N GLU A 167 -4.97 16.36 -26.37
CA GLU A 167 -4.73 17.25 -25.24
C GLU A 167 -3.85 16.59 -24.16
N LEU A 168 -4.14 15.33 -23.83
CA LEU A 168 -3.33 14.57 -22.88
C LEU A 168 -1.91 14.34 -23.40
N PHE A 169 -1.75 14.03 -24.69
CA PHE A 169 -0.44 13.91 -25.33
C PHE A 169 0.38 15.21 -25.23
N LEU A 170 -0.23 16.36 -25.52
CA LEU A 170 0.44 17.66 -25.38
C LEU A 170 0.86 17.94 -23.94
N GLN A 171 0.00 17.60 -22.96
CA GLN A 171 0.32 17.74 -21.54
C GLN A 171 1.50 16.85 -21.11
N ILE A 172 1.62 15.63 -21.64
CA ILE A 172 2.77 14.74 -21.35
C ILE A 172 4.03 15.27 -22.05
N ARG A 173 3.92 15.81 -23.28
CA ARG A 173 5.06 16.37 -24.00
C ARG A 173 5.70 17.55 -23.27
N GLU A 174 4.89 18.38 -22.60
CA GLU A 174 5.38 19.48 -21.74
C GLU A 174 6.31 19.00 -20.60
N TRP A 175 6.34 17.71 -20.27
CA TRP A 175 7.25 17.18 -19.26
C TRP A 175 8.71 17.21 -19.68
N GLU A 176 9.01 17.17 -20.99
CA GLU A 176 10.39 17.27 -21.51
C GLU A 176 11.01 18.64 -21.14
N GLU A 177 10.19 19.67 -21.07
CA GLU A 177 10.59 21.05 -20.72
C GLU A 177 10.59 21.28 -19.19
N ASN A 178 9.92 20.41 -18.42
CA ASN A 178 9.75 20.57 -17.00
C ASN A 178 10.74 19.70 -16.21
N SER A 179 11.75 20.35 -15.61
CA SER A 179 12.82 19.71 -14.83
C SER A 179 12.31 18.78 -13.71
N ARG A 180 11.09 19.00 -13.22
CA ARG A 180 10.44 18.17 -12.20
C ARG A 180 10.27 16.71 -12.63
N TYR A 181 10.04 16.46 -13.92
CA TYR A 181 9.81 15.12 -14.46
C TYR A 181 11.08 14.48 -15.04
N GLY A 182 12.22 15.19 -15.04
CA GLY A 182 13.44 14.73 -15.70
C GLY A 182 13.94 13.36 -15.23
N ALA A 183 13.92 13.08 -13.93
CA ALA A 183 14.33 11.79 -13.39
C ALA A 183 13.39 10.63 -13.81
N PHE A 184 12.09 10.91 -13.92
CA PHE A 184 11.10 9.94 -14.39
C PHE A 184 11.24 9.69 -15.90
N LEU A 185 11.45 10.74 -16.70
CA LEU A 185 11.62 10.63 -18.15
C LEU A 185 12.90 9.89 -18.54
N LEU A 186 14.00 10.04 -17.78
CA LEU A 186 15.21 9.24 -18.01
C LEU A 186 14.96 7.75 -17.84
N GLU A 187 14.07 7.39 -16.92
CA GLU A 187 13.71 6.03 -16.63
C GLU A 187 12.68 5.46 -17.62
N ALA A 188 11.62 6.21 -17.88
CA ALA A 188 10.49 5.80 -18.73
C ALA A 188 10.66 6.24 -20.20
N ARG A 189 11.90 6.48 -20.63
CA ARG A 189 12.20 7.05 -21.96
C ARG A 189 11.64 6.19 -23.08
N ASN A 190 11.83 4.88 -22.99
CA ASN A 190 11.36 3.94 -23.99
C ASN A 190 9.83 3.95 -24.06
N GLU A 191 9.14 3.93 -22.92
CA GLU A 191 7.67 3.98 -22.88
C GLU A 191 7.13 5.32 -23.40
N PHE A 192 7.82 6.43 -23.15
CA PHE A 192 7.47 7.74 -23.70
C PHE A 192 7.65 7.79 -25.23
N ASP A 193 8.75 7.24 -25.74
CA ASP A 193 9.01 7.14 -27.18
C ASP A 193 7.98 6.22 -27.87
N GLU A 194 7.61 5.10 -27.24
CA GLU A 194 6.53 4.21 -27.69
C GLU A 194 5.18 4.93 -27.71
N LEU A 195 4.84 5.67 -26.65
CA LEU A 195 3.60 6.45 -26.59
C LEU A 195 3.52 7.49 -27.73
N ARG A 196 4.64 8.16 -28.02
CA ARG A 196 4.72 9.11 -29.14
C ARG A 196 4.51 8.43 -30.49
N GLN A 197 5.10 7.27 -30.71
CA GLN A 197 4.88 6.48 -31.93
C GLN A 197 3.43 6.01 -32.05
N CYS A 198 2.83 5.55 -30.94
CA CYS A 198 1.42 5.16 -30.88
C CYS A 198 0.51 6.34 -31.22
N PHE A 199 0.79 7.53 -30.70
CA PHE A 199 0.02 8.74 -31.03
C PHE A 199 0.10 9.09 -32.52
N HIS A 200 1.30 9.04 -33.13
CA HIS A 200 1.46 9.30 -34.57
C HIS A 200 0.74 8.26 -35.45
N ARG A 201 0.71 7.00 -35.02
CA ARG A 201 -0.05 5.95 -35.71
C ARG A 201 -1.56 6.18 -35.56
N LEU A 202 -2.02 6.55 -34.37
CA LEU A 202 -3.42 6.87 -34.08
C LEU A 202 -3.88 8.02 -34.99
N THR A 203 -3.22 9.17 -34.97
CA THR A 203 -3.63 10.33 -35.78
C THR A 203 -3.70 10.02 -37.27
N LEU A 204 -2.71 9.30 -37.80
CA LEU A 204 -2.66 8.92 -39.20
C LEU A 204 -3.75 7.90 -39.58
N ARG A 205 -4.06 6.93 -38.71
CA ARG A 205 -5.18 6.00 -38.90
C ARG A 205 -6.52 6.70 -38.80
N SER A 206 -6.69 7.57 -37.81
CA SER A 206 -7.90 8.36 -37.60
C SER A 206 -8.20 9.25 -38.79
N ALA A 207 -7.21 9.96 -39.34
CA ALA A 207 -7.39 10.78 -40.54
C ALA A 207 -7.86 9.94 -41.74
N ARG A 208 -7.26 8.75 -41.95
CA ARG A 208 -7.64 7.86 -43.04
C ARG A 208 -9.05 7.28 -42.88
N ALA A 209 -9.38 6.83 -41.68
CA ALA A 209 -10.67 6.23 -41.38
C ALA A 209 -11.80 7.25 -41.44
N LEU A 210 -11.63 8.45 -40.87
CA LEU A 210 -12.62 9.53 -40.97
C LEU A 210 -12.84 9.95 -42.44
N LYS A 211 -11.76 10.13 -43.22
CA LYS A 211 -11.86 10.40 -44.66
C LYS A 211 -12.55 9.26 -45.43
N SER A 212 -12.35 8.01 -45.02
CA SER A 212 -13.05 6.87 -45.62
C SER A 212 -14.54 6.89 -45.30
N ILE A 213 -14.92 7.25 -44.07
CA ILE A 213 -16.32 7.37 -43.64
C ILE A 213 -17.02 8.50 -44.40
N GLU A 214 -16.37 9.66 -44.56
CA GLU A 214 -16.88 10.77 -45.35
C GLU A 214 -17.13 10.36 -46.81
N ARG A 215 -16.15 9.70 -47.45
CA ARG A 215 -16.29 9.17 -48.82
C ARG A 215 -17.43 8.17 -48.96
N VAL A 216 -17.63 7.30 -47.96
CA VAL A 216 -18.76 6.36 -47.96
C VAL A 216 -20.09 7.11 -47.87
N GLY A 217 -20.15 8.19 -47.09
CA GLY A 217 -21.30 9.10 -47.04
C GLY A 217 -21.56 9.82 -48.37
N GLU A 218 -20.52 10.36 -49.00
CA GLU A 218 -20.60 11.02 -50.31
C GLU A 218 -21.05 10.05 -51.42
N LEU A 219 -20.47 8.84 -51.46
CA LEU A 219 -20.86 7.81 -52.42
C LEU A 219 -22.34 7.45 -52.25
N ARG A 220 -22.80 7.28 -51.00
CA ARG A 220 -24.22 7.02 -50.73
C ARG A 220 -25.13 8.14 -51.24
N LEU A 221 -24.77 9.40 -51.03
CA LEU A 221 -25.53 10.55 -51.54
C LEU A 221 -25.59 10.53 -53.07
N GLN A 222 -24.45 10.33 -53.73
CA GLN A 222 -24.37 10.25 -55.20
C GLN A 222 -25.19 9.08 -55.77
N PHE A 223 -25.14 7.90 -55.15
CA PHE A 223 -25.96 6.75 -55.55
C PHE A 223 -27.46 7.00 -55.33
N SER A 224 -27.82 7.69 -54.25
CA SER A 224 -29.21 8.04 -53.95
C SER A 224 -29.78 9.07 -54.93
N GLU A 225 -28.97 10.01 -55.41
CA GLU A 225 -29.35 11.00 -56.43
C GLU A 225 -29.45 10.39 -57.83
N ALA A 226 -28.54 9.46 -58.17
CA ALA A 226 -28.48 8.84 -59.49
C ALA A 226 -29.54 7.74 -59.71
N SER A 227 -30.01 7.06 -58.66
CA SER A 227 -31.04 6.02 -58.76
C SER A 227 -31.85 5.88 -57.47
N PRO A 228 -33.03 6.53 -57.37
CA PRO A 228 -33.88 6.46 -56.17
C PRO A 228 -34.41 5.06 -55.86
N SER A 229 -34.40 4.13 -56.83
CA SER A 229 -34.72 2.71 -56.63
C SER A 229 -33.59 1.90 -55.98
N ALA A 230 -32.32 2.27 -56.22
CA ALA A 230 -31.15 1.65 -55.60
C ALA A 230 -30.92 2.15 -54.15
N ALA A 231 -31.45 3.33 -53.81
CA ALA A 231 -31.47 3.85 -52.44
C ALA A 231 -32.34 3.02 -51.47
N GLN A 232 -33.20 2.14 -52.00
CA GLN A 232 -34.04 1.20 -51.23
C GLN A 232 -33.42 -0.18 -51.07
N ASP A 233 -32.21 -0.42 -51.59
CA ASP A 233 -31.50 -1.67 -51.38
C ASP A 233 -30.98 -1.77 -49.93
N GLU A 234 -31.82 -2.41 -49.11
CA GLU A 234 -31.62 -2.54 -47.66
C GLU A 234 -30.34 -3.33 -47.32
N GLU A 235 -29.90 -4.22 -48.21
CA GLU A 235 -28.71 -5.05 -48.01
C GLU A 235 -27.42 -4.23 -48.18
N THR A 236 -27.36 -3.42 -49.23
CA THR A 236 -26.23 -2.51 -49.48
C THR A 236 -26.11 -1.42 -48.40
N ASP A 237 -27.25 -0.90 -47.91
CA ASP A 237 -27.26 0.06 -46.79
C ASP A 237 -26.80 -0.59 -45.47
N LYS A 238 -27.23 -1.82 -45.17
CA LYS A 238 -26.73 -2.58 -44.00
C LYS A 238 -25.22 -2.77 -44.06
N LEU A 239 -24.67 -3.11 -45.24
CA LEU A 239 -23.24 -3.33 -45.42
C LEU A 239 -22.42 -2.03 -45.26
N LEU A 240 -22.89 -0.91 -45.82
CA LEU A 240 -22.24 0.40 -45.66
C LEU A 240 -22.25 0.86 -44.20
N ARG A 241 -23.38 0.69 -43.49
CA ARG A 241 -23.47 1.02 -42.06
C ARG A 241 -22.55 0.14 -41.21
N ALA A 242 -22.46 -1.16 -41.51
CA ALA A 242 -21.55 -2.07 -40.82
C ALA A 242 -20.09 -1.62 -40.99
N MET A 243 -19.64 -1.30 -42.21
CA MET A 243 -18.27 -0.81 -42.46
C MET A 243 -17.95 0.49 -41.71
N VAL A 244 -18.88 1.44 -41.68
CA VAL A 244 -18.72 2.70 -40.93
C VAL A 244 -18.66 2.41 -39.42
N HIS A 245 -19.53 1.54 -38.92
CA HIS A 245 -19.54 1.16 -37.51
C HIS A 245 -18.26 0.45 -37.09
N ASP A 246 -17.77 -0.51 -37.88
CA ASP A 246 -16.52 -1.24 -37.61
C ASP A 246 -15.30 -0.31 -37.65
N SER A 247 -15.27 0.62 -38.61
CA SER A 247 -14.22 1.64 -38.70
C SER A 247 -14.23 2.57 -37.48
N LEU A 248 -15.42 3.01 -37.04
CA LEU A 248 -15.56 3.85 -35.84
C LEU A 248 -15.25 3.11 -34.55
N ALA A 249 -15.65 1.84 -34.45
CA ALA A 249 -15.33 0.99 -33.30
C ALA A 249 -13.81 0.82 -33.18
N GLY A 250 -13.13 0.47 -34.27
CA GLY A 250 -11.67 0.35 -34.31
C GLY A 250 -10.95 1.65 -33.94
N LEU A 251 -11.47 2.81 -34.38
CA LEU A 251 -10.94 4.11 -33.98
C LEU A 251 -11.12 4.40 -32.49
N CYS A 252 -12.31 4.12 -31.95
CA CYS A 252 -12.58 4.30 -30.53
C CYS A 252 -11.70 3.37 -29.68
N GLU A 253 -11.49 2.12 -30.13
CA GLU A 253 -10.60 1.16 -29.47
C GLU A 253 -9.14 1.62 -29.47
N ASP A 254 -8.61 2.03 -30.63
CA ASP A 254 -7.23 2.56 -30.75
C ASP A 254 -7.05 3.83 -29.88
N ALA A 255 -8.04 4.73 -29.85
CA ALA A 255 -8.00 5.94 -29.03
C ALA A 255 -8.08 5.63 -27.53
N ASN A 256 -8.92 4.67 -27.12
CA ASN A 256 -9.03 4.24 -25.73
C ASN A 256 -7.76 3.52 -25.26
N ALA A 257 -7.15 2.69 -26.10
CA ALA A 257 -5.87 2.05 -25.82
C ALA A 257 -4.77 3.09 -25.59
N PHE A 258 -4.70 4.11 -26.46
CA PHE A 258 -3.78 5.23 -26.26
C PHE A 258 -4.05 5.99 -24.95
N LEU A 259 -5.30 6.31 -24.64
CA LEU A 259 -5.68 6.99 -23.40
C LEU A 259 -5.30 6.18 -22.16
N LEU A 260 -5.44 4.86 -22.20
CA LEU A 260 -5.05 3.97 -21.11
C LEU A 260 -3.53 4.02 -20.87
N ASP A 261 -2.72 3.89 -21.93
CA ASP A 261 -1.27 3.93 -21.85
C ASP A 261 -0.76 5.32 -21.39
N ALA A 262 -1.35 6.39 -21.93
CA ALA A 262 -1.05 7.76 -21.52
C ALA A 262 -1.42 7.99 -20.05
N SER A 263 -2.58 7.51 -19.61
CA SER A 263 -3.05 7.61 -18.22
C SER A 263 -2.18 6.80 -17.26
N LEU A 264 -1.67 5.64 -17.70
CA LEU A 264 -0.69 4.85 -16.95
C LEU A 264 0.62 5.61 -16.77
N LEU A 265 1.10 6.29 -17.81
CA LEU A 265 2.30 7.12 -17.73
C LEU A 265 2.09 8.31 -16.77
N CYS A 266 0.93 8.98 -16.81
CA CYS A 266 0.54 10.02 -15.86
C CYS A 266 0.48 9.52 -14.41
N ALA A 267 -0.14 8.36 -14.18
CA ALA A 267 -0.17 7.74 -12.85
C ALA A 267 1.24 7.46 -12.34
N ARG A 268 2.11 6.87 -13.17
CA ARG A 268 3.51 6.57 -12.83
C ARG A 268 4.32 7.84 -12.53
N ALA A 269 4.16 8.89 -13.34
CA ALA A 269 4.79 10.18 -13.12
C ALA A 269 4.36 10.79 -11.77
N ALA A 270 3.06 10.78 -11.47
CA ALA A 270 2.53 11.29 -10.20
C ALA A 270 3.09 10.52 -8.99
N PHE A 271 3.18 9.18 -9.07
CA PHE A 271 3.79 8.38 -8.00
C PHE A 271 5.28 8.66 -7.78
N THR A 272 6.00 8.94 -8.87
CA THR A 272 7.44 9.21 -8.81
C THR A 272 7.73 10.59 -8.21
N VAL A 273 6.94 11.60 -8.57
CA VAL A 273 7.19 13.00 -8.20
C VAL A 273 6.58 13.38 -6.84
N HIS A 274 5.46 12.75 -6.43
CA HIS A 274 4.72 13.16 -5.24
C HIS A 274 4.52 12.06 -4.20
N ARG A 275 4.87 12.36 -2.94
CA ARG A 275 4.79 11.41 -1.82
C ARG A 275 3.38 11.23 -1.25
N SER A 276 2.63 12.31 -1.05
CA SER A 276 1.30 12.26 -0.43
C SER A 276 0.19 12.03 -1.46
N ALA A 277 -0.91 11.38 -1.03
CA ALA A 277 -2.08 11.15 -1.88
C ALA A 277 -2.69 12.47 -2.37
N GLY A 278 -2.96 13.41 -1.46
CA GLY A 278 -3.50 14.73 -1.82
C GLY A 278 -2.64 15.46 -2.85
N ARG A 279 -1.30 15.47 -2.69
CA ARG A 279 -0.42 16.12 -3.68
C ARG A 279 -0.32 15.37 -5.01
N ARG A 280 -0.56 14.05 -5.04
CA ARG A 280 -0.67 13.28 -6.29
C ARG A 280 -1.94 13.64 -7.02
N ASP A 281 -3.06 13.67 -6.30
CA ASP A 281 -4.36 14.00 -6.86
C ASP A 281 -4.38 15.46 -7.33
N GLU A 282 -3.81 16.40 -6.56
CA GLU A 282 -3.59 17.79 -6.99
C GLU A 282 -2.74 17.86 -8.26
N ALA A 283 -1.65 17.08 -8.36
CA ALA A 283 -0.80 17.09 -9.55
C ALA A 283 -1.53 16.55 -10.79
N LEU A 284 -2.33 15.49 -10.62
CA LEU A 284 -3.17 14.95 -11.69
C LEU A 284 -4.31 15.93 -12.04
N GLN A 285 -4.88 16.63 -11.06
CA GLN A 285 -5.84 17.72 -11.30
C GLN A 285 -5.21 18.88 -12.07
N CYS A 286 -3.97 19.27 -11.76
CA CYS A 286 -3.22 20.27 -12.53
C CYS A 286 -2.96 19.84 -13.99
N MET A 287 -2.92 18.53 -14.27
CA MET A 287 -2.84 18.02 -15.64
C MET A 287 -4.19 18.09 -16.39
N GLY A 288 -5.29 18.32 -15.67
CA GLY A 288 -6.65 18.43 -16.22
C GLY A 288 -7.61 17.33 -15.78
N PHE A 289 -7.20 16.38 -14.93
CA PHE A 289 -8.09 15.30 -14.47
C PHE A 289 -9.02 15.75 -13.33
N GLU A 290 -10.33 15.65 -13.50
CA GLU A 290 -11.30 15.92 -12.44
C GLU A 290 -11.43 14.70 -11.51
N LEU A 291 -10.56 14.63 -10.51
CA LEU A 291 -10.57 13.56 -9.51
C LEU A 291 -11.48 13.94 -8.33
N THR A 292 -12.43 13.06 -7.98
CA THR A 292 -13.16 13.17 -6.71
C THR A 292 -12.22 12.78 -5.56
N PRO A 293 -12.03 13.64 -4.54
CA PRO A 293 -11.12 13.34 -3.45
C PRO A 293 -11.64 12.12 -2.68
N GLU A 294 -10.85 11.05 -2.64
CA GLU A 294 -11.15 9.92 -1.75
C GLU A 294 -11.05 10.42 -0.30
N PRO A 295 -12.04 10.13 0.57
CA PRO A 295 -11.94 10.48 1.97
C PRO A 295 -10.72 9.79 2.57
N THR A 296 -9.66 10.57 2.85
CA THR A 296 -8.47 10.04 3.50
C THR A 296 -8.86 9.57 4.90
N PRO A 297 -8.76 8.27 5.21
CA PRO A 297 -9.19 7.79 6.52
C PRO A 297 -8.26 8.37 7.60
N ARG A 298 -8.82 8.95 8.67
CA ARG A 298 -8.09 9.60 9.79
C ARG A 298 -7.32 8.63 10.70
N VAL A 299 -6.91 7.50 10.14
CA VAL A 299 -6.38 6.33 10.84
C VAL A 299 -4.96 6.60 11.38
N TYR A 300 -4.20 7.49 10.76
CA TYR A 300 -2.94 8.00 11.33
C TYR A 300 -3.16 8.75 12.65
N GLY A 301 -4.31 9.44 12.79
CA GLY A 301 -4.74 10.02 14.06
C GLY A 301 -5.00 8.95 15.11
N GLY A 302 -5.59 7.81 14.72
CA GLY A 302 -5.78 6.66 15.60
C GLY A 302 -4.49 6.02 16.09
N LEU A 303 -3.48 5.88 15.22
CA LEU A 303 -2.15 5.41 15.63
C LEU A 303 -1.49 6.41 16.58
N LEU A 304 -1.45 7.70 16.23
CA LEU A 304 -0.81 8.74 17.05
C LEU A 304 -1.44 8.83 18.44
N GLN A 305 -2.77 8.85 18.52
CA GLN A 305 -3.48 8.86 19.80
C GLN A 305 -3.26 7.56 20.58
N GLY A 306 -3.20 6.40 19.91
CA GLY A 306 -2.83 5.13 20.53
C GLY A 306 -1.42 5.16 21.15
N VAL A 307 -0.44 5.73 20.43
CA VAL A 307 0.94 5.92 20.93
C VAL A 307 0.96 6.86 22.14
N LEU A 308 0.23 7.97 22.10
CA LEU A 308 0.13 8.90 23.22
C LEU A 308 -0.50 8.23 24.45
N VAL A 309 -1.61 7.52 24.27
CA VAL A 309 -2.25 6.76 25.35
C VAL A 309 -1.26 5.75 25.94
N LEU A 310 -0.56 4.97 25.11
CA LEU A 310 0.50 4.04 25.53
C LEU A 310 1.61 4.72 26.33
N PHE A 311 2.12 5.85 25.85
CA PHE A 311 3.19 6.59 26.52
C PHE A 311 2.77 7.06 27.91
N PHE A 312 1.62 7.73 28.02
CA PHE A 312 1.13 8.25 29.30
C PHE A 312 0.71 7.13 30.25
N GLY A 313 -0.03 6.13 29.78
CA GLY A 313 -0.47 5.02 30.62
C GLY A 313 0.69 4.16 31.12
N LEU A 314 1.67 3.86 30.26
CA LEU A 314 2.88 3.18 30.71
C LEU A 314 3.69 4.05 31.68
N GLY A 315 3.69 5.37 31.49
CA GLY A 315 4.32 6.32 32.42
C GLY A 315 3.68 6.29 33.81
N VAL A 316 2.35 6.31 33.87
CA VAL A 316 1.58 6.16 35.12
C VAL A 316 1.83 4.80 35.76
N TYR A 317 1.89 3.73 34.96
CA TYR A 317 2.21 2.39 35.47
C TYR A 317 3.59 2.36 36.13
N PHE A 318 4.64 2.85 35.48
CA PHE A 318 6.00 2.87 36.05
C PHE A 318 6.14 3.83 37.24
N TRP A 319 5.24 4.81 37.37
CA TRP A 319 5.20 5.70 38.53
C TRP A 319 4.54 5.05 39.75
N LEU A 320 3.47 4.27 39.53
CA LEU A 320 2.68 3.63 40.60
C LEU A 320 3.16 2.22 40.97
N ALA A 321 3.74 1.48 40.04
CA ALA A 321 4.11 0.09 40.25
C ALA A 321 5.43 -0.04 41.05
N PRO A 322 5.56 -1.08 41.89
CA PRO A 322 6.86 -1.45 42.44
C PRO A 322 7.84 -1.74 41.30
N ARG A 323 9.11 -1.35 41.50
CA ARG A 323 10.18 -1.47 40.48
C ARG A 323 10.18 -2.87 39.88
N LEU A 324 9.94 -2.98 38.57
CA LEU A 324 9.95 -4.26 37.88
C LEU A 324 11.35 -4.88 37.97
N PRO A 325 11.53 -6.09 38.54
CA PRO A 325 12.83 -6.71 38.61
C PRO A 325 13.27 -7.11 37.21
N SER A 326 14.34 -6.48 36.73
CA SER A 326 15.09 -6.90 35.54
C SER A 326 16.56 -6.99 35.92
N ASN A 327 17.17 -8.13 35.60
CA ASN A 327 18.60 -8.36 35.87
C ASN A 327 19.49 -7.74 34.78
N VAL A 328 18.91 -7.15 33.73
CA VAL A 328 19.63 -6.74 32.50
C VAL A 328 19.38 -5.28 32.12
N LEU A 329 18.17 -4.76 32.33
CA LEU A 329 17.78 -3.40 31.92
C LEU A 329 17.48 -2.52 33.14
N SER A 330 17.89 -1.25 33.07
CA SER A 330 17.39 -0.24 34.01
C SER A 330 15.91 0.05 33.75
N GLN A 331 15.19 0.58 34.76
CA GLN A 331 13.77 0.95 34.62
C GLN A 331 13.46 1.83 33.38
N PRO A 332 14.22 2.90 33.07
CA PRO A 332 13.94 3.70 31.88
C PRO A 332 14.17 2.92 30.57
N GLN A 333 15.15 2.02 30.52
CA GLN A 333 15.37 1.17 29.35
C GLN A 333 14.24 0.15 29.17
N LEU A 334 13.75 -0.43 30.27
CA LEU A 334 12.62 -1.35 30.26
C LEU A 334 11.33 -0.65 29.79
N PHE A 335 11.08 0.58 30.25
CA PHE A 335 9.99 1.43 29.78
C PHE A 335 10.04 1.62 28.26
N ILE A 336 11.21 2.01 27.71
CA ILE A 336 11.38 2.20 26.27
C ILE A 336 11.11 0.90 25.50
N VAL A 337 11.67 -0.23 25.95
CA VAL A 337 11.49 -1.52 25.26
C VAL A 337 10.02 -1.96 25.24
N ILE A 338 9.30 -1.82 26.36
CA ILE A 338 7.87 -2.16 26.43
C ILE A 338 7.07 -1.20 25.53
N LEU A 339 7.34 0.10 25.60
CA LEU A 339 6.68 1.10 24.76
C LEU A 339 6.87 0.78 23.28
N THR A 340 8.11 0.62 22.81
CA THR A 340 8.40 0.32 21.40
C THR A 340 7.75 -1.00 20.96
N THR A 341 7.72 -2.00 21.84
CA THR A 341 7.04 -3.29 21.56
C THR A 341 5.55 -3.10 21.34
N GLN A 342 4.85 -2.37 22.22
CA GLN A 342 3.42 -2.14 22.09
C GLN A 342 3.10 -1.21 20.91
N VAL A 343 3.94 -0.21 20.63
CA VAL A 343 3.81 0.62 19.42
C VAL A 343 3.94 -0.24 18.15
N GLY A 344 4.89 -1.18 18.13
CA GLY A 344 5.02 -2.17 17.06
C GLY A 344 3.75 -3.02 16.90
N ALA A 345 3.14 -3.45 18.00
CA ALA A 345 1.87 -4.18 17.99
C ALA A 345 0.72 -3.34 17.39
N LEU A 346 0.56 -2.07 17.80
CA LEU A 346 -0.43 -1.16 17.21
C LEU A 346 -0.18 -0.97 15.70
N ALA A 347 1.07 -0.70 15.31
CA ALA A 347 1.43 -0.50 13.92
C ALA A 347 1.12 -1.74 13.06
N SER A 348 1.42 -2.93 13.58
CA SER A 348 1.16 -4.20 12.88
C SER A 348 -0.33 -4.48 12.64
N ALA A 349 -1.21 -3.96 13.49
CA ALA A 349 -2.66 -4.08 13.32
C ALA A 349 -3.24 -2.98 12.44
N ILE A 350 -2.81 -1.73 12.61
CA ILE A 350 -3.44 -0.57 11.97
C ILE A 350 -2.92 -0.34 10.55
N MET A 351 -1.60 -0.42 10.33
CA MET A 351 -0.98 -0.09 9.04
C MET A 351 -1.47 -0.99 7.90
N PRO A 352 -1.58 -2.32 8.07
CA PRO A 352 -2.03 -3.15 6.96
C PRO A 352 -3.47 -2.84 6.53
N LYS A 353 -4.34 -2.44 7.47
CA LYS A 353 -5.72 -2.06 7.16
C LYS A 353 -5.80 -0.86 6.23
N LEU A 354 -4.88 0.10 6.38
CA LEU A 354 -4.78 1.29 5.53
C LEU A 354 -4.40 0.98 4.09
N HIS A 355 -3.61 -0.07 3.90
CA HIS A 355 -2.88 -0.24 2.65
C HIS A 355 -3.28 -1.49 1.89
N PHE A 356 -3.95 -2.45 2.53
CA PHE A 356 -4.25 -3.74 1.93
C PHE A 356 -5.71 -4.13 2.00
N GLY A 357 -6.26 -4.51 0.85
CA GLY A 357 -7.64 -5.01 0.75
C GLY A 357 -7.88 -6.29 1.56
N PHE A 358 -6.87 -7.16 1.69
CA PHE A 358 -6.98 -8.41 2.46
C PHE A 358 -7.16 -8.18 3.97
N ALA A 359 -6.72 -7.02 4.49
CA ALA A 359 -6.83 -6.66 5.90
C ALA A 359 -8.22 -6.07 6.24
N ASN A 360 -9.03 -5.79 5.22
CA ASN A 360 -10.39 -5.30 5.35
C ASN A 360 -11.39 -6.46 5.12
N ALA A 361 -12.56 -6.36 5.75
CA ALA A 361 -13.60 -7.40 5.75
C ALA A 361 -14.23 -7.72 4.37
N GLY A 362 -13.80 -7.01 3.32
CA GLY A 362 -14.29 -7.16 1.95
C GLY A 362 -15.79 -6.91 1.80
N LEU A 363 -16.33 -7.24 0.62
CA LEU A 363 -17.75 -7.15 0.32
C LEU A 363 -18.60 -8.09 1.19
N THR A 364 -18.03 -9.23 1.60
CA THR A 364 -18.69 -10.26 2.39
C THR A 364 -18.82 -9.93 3.88
N ARG A 365 -18.23 -8.82 4.35
CA ARG A 365 -18.27 -8.38 5.76
C ARG A 365 -17.82 -9.47 6.76
N ARG A 366 -16.89 -10.33 6.35
CA ARG A 366 -16.32 -11.39 7.19
C ARG A 366 -14.99 -10.92 7.75
N THR A 367 -14.68 -11.26 8.99
CA THR A 367 -13.37 -10.89 9.54
C THR A 367 -12.27 -11.73 8.91
N PRO A 368 -11.21 -11.09 8.38
CA PRO A 368 -10.07 -11.82 7.82
C PRO A 368 -9.24 -12.43 8.96
N VAL A 369 -9.59 -13.66 9.36
CA VAL A 369 -8.94 -14.36 10.49
C VAL A 369 -7.44 -14.54 10.26
N THR A 370 -7.04 -14.82 9.01
CA THR A 370 -5.63 -14.94 8.62
C THR A 370 -4.86 -13.65 8.86
N PHE A 371 -5.46 -12.49 8.55
CA PHE A 371 -4.87 -11.18 8.85
C PHE A 371 -4.73 -10.95 10.36
N VAL A 372 -5.76 -11.27 11.14
CA VAL A 372 -5.74 -11.10 12.60
C VAL A 372 -4.60 -11.89 13.24
N VAL A 373 -4.46 -13.16 12.86
CA VAL A 373 -3.36 -14.02 13.34
C VAL A 373 -2.00 -13.51 12.84
N ALA A 374 -1.91 -13.11 11.56
CA ALA A 374 -0.67 -12.59 11.00
C ALA A 374 -0.21 -11.28 11.66
N ALA A 375 -1.13 -10.37 12.02
CA ALA A 375 -0.81 -9.16 12.77
C ALA A 375 -0.24 -9.51 14.16
N GLY A 376 -0.86 -10.46 14.84
CA GLY A 376 -0.33 -11.02 16.09
C GLY A 376 1.09 -11.56 15.94
N LEU A 377 1.34 -12.44 14.96
CA LEU A 377 2.66 -13.01 14.70
C LEU A 377 3.70 -11.93 14.33
N ALA A 378 3.32 -10.95 13.50
CA ALA A 378 4.19 -9.85 13.13
C ALA A 378 4.62 -9.01 14.34
N SER A 379 3.71 -8.78 15.30
CA SER A 379 4.04 -8.08 16.54
C SER A 379 5.02 -8.86 17.43
N VAL A 380 4.94 -10.20 17.44
CA VAL A 380 5.90 -11.06 18.17
C VAL A 380 7.27 -10.97 17.52
N VAL A 381 7.34 -11.04 16.19
CA VAL A 381 8.62 -10.87 15.46
C VAL A 381 9.21 -9.50 15.74
N ALA A 382 8.41 -8.43 15.69
CA ALA A 382 8.86 -7.08 16.03
C ALA A 382 9.38 -6.99 17.48
N MET A 383 8.66 -7.57 18.45
CA MET A 383 9.11 -7.67 19.84
C MET A 383 10.47 -8.37 19.95
N LEU A 384 10.64 -9.51 19.28
CA LEU A 384 11.90 -10.27 19.34
C LEU A 384 13.07 -9.46 18.77
N LEU A 385 12.85 -8.75 17.66
CA LEU A 385 13.86 -7.85 17.08
C LEU A 385 14.21 -6.68 18.01
N ILE A 386 13.21 -6.04 18.63
CA ILE A 386 13.44 -4.96 19.61
C ILE A 386 14.24 -5.50 20.79
N ASN A 387 13.92 -6.68 21.30
CA ASN A 387 14.62 -7.31 22.42
C ASN A 387 16.05 -7.73 22.05
N LEU A 388 16.26 -8.14 20.81
CA LEU A 388 17.58 -8.43 20.29
C LEU A 388 18.42 -7.15 20.23
N VAL A 389 17.88 -6.05 19.69
CA VAL A 389 18.57 -4.75 19.67
C VAL A 389 18.83 -4.25 21.09
N ALA A 390 17.85 -4.32 21.98
CA ALA A 390 17.99 -3.86 23.36
C ALA A 390 19.03 -4.68 24.14
N GLY A 391 18.97 -6.01 24.06
CA GLY A 391 19.99 -6.89 24.66
C GLY A 391 21.37 -6.67 24.03
N SER A 392 21.39 -6.23 22.77
CA SER A 392 22.62 -5.90 22.07
C SER A 392 23.26 -4.58 22.49
N LEU A 393 22.48 -3.65 23.01
CA LEU A 393 23.00 -2.37 23.45
C LEU A 393 23.52 -2.41 24.89
N THR A 394 23.14 -3.43 25.66
CA THR A 394 23.52 -3.54 27.07
C THR A 394 24.73 -4.43 27.31
N ASN A 395 24.65 -5.75 27.06
CA ASN A 395 25.60 -6.73 27.64
C ASN A 395 26.08 -7.82 26.69
N GLY A 396 26.50 -7.50 25.48
CA GLY A 396 26.97 -8.58 24.59
C GLY A 396 25.87 -9.42 23.95
N TRP A 397 26.37 -10.44 23.28
CA TRP A 397 25.61 -11.63 22.98
C TRP A 397 24.93 -12.21 24.23
N GLU A 398 25.55 -12.10 25.41
CA GLU A 398 24.96 -12.54 26.68
C GLU A 398 23.68 -11.78 27.02
N GLY A 399 23.66 -10.47 26.80
CA GLY A 399 22.49 -9.60 26.90
C GLY A 399 21.38 -10.01 25.92
N VAL A 400 21.72 -10.35 24.68
CA VAL A 400 20.76 -10.88 23.69
C VAL A 400 20.14 -12.19 24.17
N VAL A 401 20.96 -13.15 24.61
CA VAL A 401 20.48 -14.45 25.09
C VAL A 401 19.61 -14.29 26.34
N ALA A 402 20.03 -13.45 27.29
CA ALA A 402 19.25 -13.16 28.50
C ALA A 402 17.90 -12.51 28.16
N ARG A 403 17.89 -11.52 27.25
CA ARG A 403 16.67 -10.84 26.81
C ARG A 403 15.73 -11.76 26.04
N LEU A 404 16.24 -12.63 25.16
CA LEU A 404 15.39 -13.59 24.45
C LEU A 404 14.79 -14.65 25.39
N LYS A 405 15.56 -15.12 26.39
CA LYS A 405 15.06 -16.02 27.44
C LYS A 405 13.97 -15.37 28.29
N GLU A 406 14.09 -14.07 28.57
CA GLU A 406 13.06 -13.33 29.29
C GLU A 406 11.84 -13.06 28.39
N ALA A 407 12.06 -12.59 27.16
CA ALA A 407 11.02 -12.19 26.23
C ALA A 407 10.08 -13.33 25.81
N ARG A 408 10.55 -14.60 25.80
CA ARG A 408 9.73 -15.75 25.39
C ARG A 408 8.39 -15.84 26.14
N PHE A 409 8.40 -15.49 27.42
CA PHE A 409 7.21 -15.54 28.28
C PHE A 409 6.25 -14.38 28.01
N PHE A 410 6.73 -13.26 27.49
CA PHE A 410 5.94 -12.06 27.26
C PHE A 410 5.40 -11.94 25.82
N THR A 411 5.68 -12.91 24.96
CA THR A 411 5.22 -12.96 23.55
C THR A 411 3.69 -12.85 23.40
N LEU A 412 2.94 -13.38 24.37
CA LEU A 412 1.47 -13.34 24.41
C LEU A 412 0.90 -11.91 24.50
N SER A 413 1.63 -10.98 25.10
CA SER A 413 1.18 -9.59 25.27
C SER A 413 1.06 -8.84 23.94
N PRO A 414 2.16 -8.60 23.17
CA PRO A 414 2.06 -7.92 21.90
C PRO A 414 1.20 -8.69 20.89
N PHE A 415 1.25 -10.03 20.91
CA PHE A 415 0.39 -10.86 20.05
C PHE A 415 -1.08 -10.54 20.26
N THR A 416 -1.54 -10.60 21.52
CA THR A 416 -2.94 -10.34 21.86
C THR A 416 -3.33 -8.90 21.57
N THR A 417 -2.45 -7.94 21.88
CA THR A 417 -2.68 -6.52 21.55
C THR A 417 -2.91 -6.33 20.04
N ALA A 418 -2.02 -6.85 19.20
CA ALA A 418 -2.13 -6.70 17.76
C ALA A 418 -3.32 -7.47 17.19
N ALA A 419 -3.54 -8.71 17.62
CA ALA A 419 -4.65 -9.54 17.13
C ALA A 419 -6.02 -8.95 17.53
N MET A 420 -6.21 -8.58 18.80
CA MET A 420 -7.47 -7.98 19.25
C MET A 420 -7.71 -6.64 18.57
N LEU A 421 -6.68 -5.81 18.42
CA LEU A 421 -6.83 -4.55 17.72
C LEU A 421 -7.17 -4.78 16.25
N ALA A 422 -6.47 -5.67 15.53
CA ALA A 422 -6.75 -6.04 14.15
C ALA A 422 -8.18 -6.57 13.94
N TRP A 423 -8.71 -7.26 14.96
CA TRP A 423 -10.09 -7.75 15.00
C TRP A 423 -11.10 -6.63 15.27
N LEU A 424 -10.83 -5.75 16.24
CA LEU A 424 -11.70 -4.64 16.63
C LEU A 424 -11.79 -3.58 15.54
N ILE A 425 -10.69 -3.24 14.87
CA ILE A 425 -10.69 -2.17 13.86
C ILE A 425 -11.56 -2.49 12.64
N GLN A 426 -12.08 -3.71 12.46
CA GLN A 426 -12.90 -4.07 11.30
C GLN A 426 -14.22 -3.27 11.22
N ASP A 427 -14.59 -2.78 10.03
CA ASP A 427 -15.64 -1.77 9.88
C ASP A 427 -17.07 -2.30 10.15
N HIS A 428 -17.31 -3.60 9.95
CA HIS A 428 -18.60 -4.24 10.23
C HIS A 428 -18.84 -4.51 11.71
N ARG A 429 -17.79 -4.45 12.55
CA ARG A 429 -17.90 -4.78 13.98
C ARG A 429 -18.81 -3.81 14.68
N TRP A 430 -19.84 -4.34 15.34
CA TRP A 430 -20.82 -3.55 16.09
C TRP A 430 -21.57 -2.50 15.25
N ARG A 431 -21.62 -2.65 13.92
CA ARG A 431 -22.24 -1.66 13.02
C ARG A 431 -23.74 -1.43 13.30
N ARG A 432 -24.41 -2.39 13.93
CA ARG A 432 -25.83 -2.29 14.35
C ARG A 432 -26.03 -1.52 15.66
N LEU A 433 -24.96 -1.19 16.38
CA LEU A 433 -25.01 -0.48 17.66
C LEU A 433 -24.76 1.02 17.46
N SER A 434 -25.30 1.84 18.36
CA SER A 434 -25.00 3.27 18.39
C SER A 434 -23.50 3.53 18.65
N PRO A 435 -22.95 4.68 18.22
CA PRO A 435 -21.51 4.96 18.35
C PRO A 435 -20.97 4.81 19.78
N LEU A 436 -21.74 5.23 20.79
CA LEU A 436 -21.36 5.08 22.20
C LEU A 436 -21.33 3.61 22.65
N ARG A 437 -22.35 2.82 22.30
CA ARG A 437 -22.41 1.39 22.65
C ARG A 437 -21.31 0.60 21.95
N ARG A 438 -21.01 0.96 20.70
CA ARG A 438 -19.88 0.40 19.94
C ARG A 438 -18.55 0.65 20.62
N ARG A 439 -18.27 1.89 21.05
CA ARG A 439 -17.05 2.23 21.81
C ARG A 439 -16.97 1.46 23.13
N LEU A 440 -18.08 1.31 23.84
CA LEU A 440 -18.12 0.52 25.08
C LEU A 440 -17.82 -0.96 24.84
N CYS A 441 -18.40 -1.56 23.79
CA CYS A 441 -18.10 -2.95 23.42
C CYS A 441 -16.63 -3.14 23.02
N ASP A 442 -16.04 -2.18 22.30
CA ASP A 442 -14.61 -2.24 21.94
C ASP A 442 -13.72 -2.10 23.18
N ALA A 443 -14.07 -1.20 24.11
CA ALA A 443 -13.39 -1.02 25.39
C ALA A 443 -13.42 -2.31 26.23
N LEU A 444 -14.60 -2.90 26.41
CA LEU A 444 -14.76 -4.13 27.19
C LEU A 444 -13.99 -5.29 26.54
N ALA A 445 -14.07 -5.46 25.22
CA ALA A 445 -13.38 -6.54 24.54
C ALA A 445 -11.85 -6.45 24.68
N MET A 446 -11.28 -5.25 24.52
CA MET A 446 -9.84 -5.04 24.66
C MET A 446 -9.39 -5.15 26.12
N GLY A 447 -10.14 -4.56 27.05
CA GLY A 447 -9.89 -4.62 28.49
C GLY A 447 -9.90 -6.06 29.01
N CYS A 448 -10.91 -6.85 28.66
CA CYS A 448 -10.99 -8.26 29.04
C CYS A 448 -9.83 -9.08 28.47
N ALA A 449 -9.42 -8.82 27.23
CA ALA A 449 -8.29 -9.52 26.62
C ALA A 449 -6.96 -9.22 27.34
N TRP A 450 -6.71 -7.96 27.66
CA TRP A 450 -5.52 -7.54 28.40
C TRP A 450 -5.52 -8.06 29.84
N MET A 451 -6.68 -8.04 30.51
CA MET A 451 -6.88 -8.64 31.82
C MET A 451 -6.55 -10.14 31.80
N ALA A 452 -7.07 -10.88 30.82
CA ALA A 452 -6.83 -12.32 30.70
C ALA A 452 -5.35 -12.65 30.47
N VAL A 453 -4.66 -11.91 29.59
CA VAL A 453 -3.22 -12.08 29.36
C VAL A 453 -2.42 -11.72 30.61
N SER A 454 -2.76 -10.63 31.29
CA SER A 454 -2.09 -10.22 32.53
C SER A 454 -2.28 -11.28 33.62
N ALA A 455 -3.50 -11.79 33.82
CA ALA A 455 -3.79 -12.82 34.79
C ALA A 455 -3.03 -14.12 34.50
N LEU A 456 -2.95 -14.53 33.22
CA LEU A 456 -2.17 -15.69 32.80
C LEU A 456 -0.67 -15.50 33.08
N LEU A 457 -0.11 -14.33 32.76
CA LEU A 457 1.30 -14.03 33.04
C LEU A 457 1.58 -14.06 34.55
N GLN A 458 0.68 -13.51 35.37
CA GLN A 458 0.80 -13.56 36.83
C GLN A 458 0.70 -15.00 37.37
N ALA A 459 -0.20 -15.82 36.83
CA ALA A 459 -0.31 -17.24 37.20
C ALA A 459 0.98 -18.02 36.85
N LEU A 460 1.62 -17.72 35.73
CA LEU A 460 2.92 -18.32 35.35
C LEU A 460 4.07 -17.86 36.26
N ILE A 461 4.02 -16.64 36.79
CA ILE A 461 4.96 -16.17 37.82
C ILE A 461 4.70 -16.91 39.14
N PHE A 462 3.44 -16.98 39.56
CA PHE A 462 3.03 -17.61 40.82
C PHE A 462 3.35 -19.11 40.87
N THR A 463 3.24 -19.81 39.74
CA THR A 463 3.58 -21.25 39.62
C THR A 463 5.08 -21.52 39.50
N GLY A 464 5.94 -20.48 39.53
CA GLY A 464 7.40 -20.62 39.45
C GLY A 464 7.93 -20.94 38.06
N VAL A 465 7.08 -20.98 37.03
CA VAL A 465 7.48 -21.14 35.62
C VAL A 465 8.31 -19.94 35.17
N ILE A 466 7.93 -18.75 35.62
CA ILE A 466 8.73 -17.53 35.48
C ILE A 466 9.37 -17.27 36.84
N GLN A 467 10.68 -17.47 36.94
CA GLN A 467 11.45 -17.22 38.16
C GLN A 467 11.64 -15.71 38.41
N ARG A 468 10.56 -15.07 38.84
CA ARG A 468 10.56 -13.79 39.59
C ARG A 468 10.07 -14.13 40.99
N GLY A 469 10.56 -13.43 42.01
CA GLY A 469 10.14 -13.69 43.41
C GLY A 469 8.62 -13.77 43.54
N THR A 470 8.14 -14.44 44.60
CA THR A 470 6.70 -14.64 44.82
C THR A 470 5.97 -13.29 44.82
N PRO A 471 5.07 -13.03 43.85
CA PRO A 471 4.41 -11.74 43.74
C PRO A 471 3.38 -11.60 44.85
N ASP A 472 3.32 -10.43 45.49
CA ASP A 472 2.27 -10.14 46.47
C ASP A 472 0.90 -10.10 45.80
N LEU A 473 -0.14 -10.54 46.52
CA LEU A 473 -1.52 -10.56 46.00
C LEU A 473 -1.98 -9.15 45.55
N ILE A 474 -1.52 -8.11 46.25
CA ILE A 474 -1.79 -6.71 45.92
C ILE A 474 -1.18 -6.34 44.56
N ASP A 475 0.06 -6.77 44.28
CA ASP A 475 0.73 -6.53 43.00
C ASP A 475 0.05 -7.28 41.86
N VAL A 476 -0.39 -8.51 42.10
CA VAL A 476 -1.17 -9.29 41.11
C VAL A 476 -2.47 -8.57 40.78
N LEU A 477 -3.22 -8.14 41.80
CA LEU A 477 -4.50 -7.44 41.62
C LEU A 477 -4.31 -6.10 40.91
N PHE A 478 -3.29 -5.33 41.30
CA PHE A 478 -2.95 -4.07 40.66
C PHE A 478 -2.64 -4.27 39.17
N ASN A 479 -1.78 -5.23 38.82
CA ASN A 479 -1.42 -5.50 37.43
C ASN A 479 -2.62 -5.92 36.56
N VAL A 480 -3.52 -6.75 37.12
CA VAL A 480 -4.72 -7.23 36.41
C VAL A 480 -5.74 -6.10 36.21
N LEU A 481 -6.04 -5.32 37.26
CA LEU A 481 -6.99 -4.21 37.19
C LEU A 481 -6.46 -3.06 36.32
N PHE A 482 -5.16 -2.76 36.41
CA PHE A 482 -4.52 -1.77 35.56
C PHE A 482 -4.60 -2.19 34.08
N SER A 483 -4.33 -3.47 33.79
CA SER A 483 -4.44 -4.01 32.42
C SER A 483 -5.88 -3.96 31.88
N LEU A 484 -6.88 -4.22 32.73
CA LEU A 484 -8.29 -4.08 32.36
C LEU A 484 -8.64 -2.63 32.00
N GLY A 485 -8.36 -1.68 32.90
CA GLY A 485 -8.70 -0.27 32.72
C GLY A 485 -7.97 0.33 31.53
N PHE A 486 -6.66 0.06 31.42
CA PHE A 486 -5.84 0.63 30.36
C PHE A 486 -6.12 -0.02 28.99
N GLY A 487 -6.33 -1.34 28.96
CA GLY A 487 -6.81 -2.03 27.75
C GLY A 487 -8.16 -1.47 27.28
N ALA A 488 -9.06 -1.14 28.20
CA ALA A 488 -10.36 -0.55 27.87
C ALA A 488 -10.22 0.86 27.25
N ILE A 489 -9.31 1.69 27.74
CA ILE A 489 -9.04 3.02 27.15
C ILE A 489 -8.54 2.87 25.71
N ILE A 490 -7.57 1.98 25.47
CA ILE A 490 -7.05 1.71 24.12
C ILE A 490 -8.16 1.17 23.21
N GLY A 491 -8.99 0.25 23.71
CA GLY A 491 -10.14 -0.31 22.99
C GLY A 491 -11.22 0.72 22.66
N ALA A 492 -11.40 1.76 23.48
CA ALA A 492 -12.36 2.83 23.20
C ALA A 492 -11.85 3.80 22.13
N VAL A 493 -10.56 4.17 22.20
CA VAL A 493 -9.96 5.25 21.40
C VAL A 493 -9.53 4.76 20.01
N VAL A 494 -8.70 3.71 19.96
CA VAL A 494 -7.99 3.33 18.73
C VAL A 494 -8.93 2.73 17.67
N PRO A 495 -9.82 1.77 17.99
CA PRO A 495 -10.79 1.23 17.03
C PRO A 495 -11.73 2.27 16.44
N HIS A 496 -12.18 3.23 17.24
CA HIS A 496 -13.09 4.29 16.77
C HIS A 496 -12.43 5.16 15.69
N LEU A 497 -11.16 5.52 15.86
CA LEU A 497 -10.41 6.36 14.93
C LEU A 497 -9.86 5.59 13.72
N ALA A 498 -9.59 4.29 13.91
CA ALA A 498 -9.06 3.42 12.87
C ALA A 498 -10.14 2.84 11.94
N ARG A 499 -11.42 2.98 12.30
CA ARG A 499 -12.55 2.66 11.42
C ARG A 499 -12.83 3.84 10.51
N GLY A 500 -12.94 3.59 9.20
CA GLY A 500 -13.33 4.61 8.24
C GLY A 500 -14.83 4.85 8.38
N GLU A 501 -15.25 5.75 9.27
CA GLU A 501 -16.66 6.12 9.37
C GLU A 501 -17.06 6.88 8.10
N GLN A 502 -17.76 6.20 7.19
CA GLN A 502 -18.69 6.90 6.30
C GLN A 502 -19.89 7.32 7.16
N PRO A 503 -20.36 8.57 7.05
CA PRO A 503 -21.57 9.00 7.73
C PRO A 503 -22.71 8.04 7.36
N VAL A 504 -23.50 7.66 8.37
CA VAL A 504 -24.74 6.92 8.17
C VAL A 504 -25.63 7.82 7.32
N VAL A 505 -25.70 7.54 6.02
CA VAL A 505 -26.81 8.04 5.20
C VAL A 505 -28.03 7.32 5.76
N PRO A 506 -29.00 8.02 6.38
CA PRO A 506 -30.22 7.37 6.84
C PRO A 506 -30.90 6.70 5.64
N PRO A 507 -31.53 5.53 5.84
CA PRO A 507 -32.14 4.75 4.75
C PRO A 507 -33.25 5.50 3.99
N GLU A 508 -33.66 6.69 4.44
CA GLU A 508 -34.69 7.53 3.83
C GLU A 508 -34.17 8.44 2.69
N THR A 509 -32.86 8.50 2.43
CA THR A 509 -32.29 9.30 1.31
C THR A 509 -31.73 8.47 0.16
N MET A 510 -31.88 7.14 0.19
CA MET A 510 -31.81 6.36 -1.05
C MET A 510 -33.12 6.55 -1.82
N ALA A 511 -33.33 7.77 -2.35
CA ALA A 511 -34.08 7.92 -3.58
C ALA A 511 -33.51 6.88 -4.54
N ALA A 512 -34.40 6.05 -5.10
CA ALA A 512 -34.05 4.94 -5.95
C ALA A 512 -32.91 5.32 -6.90
N PRO A 513 -31.89 4.45 -7.09
CA PRO A 513 -30.93 4.68 -8.16
C PRO A 513 -31.75 4.90 -9.42
N THR A 514 -31.58 6.07 -10.03
CA THR A 514 -32.23 6.45 -11.27
C THR A 514 -31.66 5.52 -12.34
N SER A 515 -32.17 4.29 -12.41
CA SER A 515 -31.91 3.28 -13.43
C SER A 515 -32.60 3.66 -14.75
N ALA A 516 -32.78 4.95 -14.99
CA ALA A 516 -33.40 5.51 -16.18
C ALA A 516 -32.33 6.24 -17.01
N ARG A 517 -31.39 5.48 -17.57
CA ARG A 517 -30.66 5.78 -18.81
C ARG A 517 -29.79 4.59 -19.16
N LEU A 518 -30.43 3.56 -19.69
CA LEU A 518 -29.94 2.64 -20.73
C LEU A 518 -31.14 1.74 -21.07
N ARG A 519 -31.86 2.11 -22.12
CA ARG A 519 -32.89 1.28 -22.79
C ARG A 519 -32.22 0.02 -23.34
N PRO A 520 -33.01 -1.03 -23.60
CA PRO A 520 -33.25 -1.34 -25.00
C PRO A 520 -34.74 -1.26 -25.30
N VAL A 521 -35.13 -0.36 -26.20
CA VAL A 521 -36.38 -0.51 -26.94
C VAL A 521 -36.03 -1.43 -28.10
N LEU A 522 -36.29 -2.71 -27.87
CA LEU A 522 -36.50 -3.73 -28.88
C LEU A 522 -37.66 -4.57 -28.35
N GLN A 523 -38.86 -4.29 -28.85
CA GLN A 523 -39.97 -5.23 -29.12
C GLN A 523 -41.23 -4.41 -29.44
N GLY A 524 -41.73 -4.58 -30.66
CA GLY A 524 -42.85 -3.86 -31.27
C GLY A 524 -42.53 -3.53 -32.72
#